data_AF-A0A8R7QY74-F1
#
_entry.id   AF-A0A8R7QY74-F1
#
_cell.length_a   1.000
_cell.length_b   1.000
_cell.length_c   1.000
_cell.angle_alpha   90.00
_cell.angle_beta   90.00
_cell.angle_gamma   90.00
#
_symmetry.space_group_name_H-M   'P 1'
#
loop_
_entity.id
_entity.type
_entity.pdbx_description
1 polymer ?
#
loop_
_entity_poly.entity_id
_entity_poly.type
_entity_poly.pdbx_seq_one_letter_code
_entity_poly.pdbx_strand_id
1 'polypeptide(L)'
;MVLTKFLVLAVDLLRKYSCSPELAAARAVVDRERNCEDILMNFVAAEASGEGPVLVEAGSIRDWGDPRNDANAGAGVEAMRAVGLSSRGGVGHWEKRGECITEFHRLLGRMPLRYSYGKVVEAAVAEQGLCSKGGRLVRCDQE
;
A
#
# COMPACT_ATOMS: atom_id res chain seq x y z
N MET A 1 6.87 0.66 0.22
CA MET A 1 5.70 0.89 -0.64
C MET A 1 4.48 0.25 0.00
N VAL A 2 3.29 0.80 -0.20
CA VAL A 2 2.01 0.24 0.28
C VAL A 2 1.10 0.00 -0.92
N LEU A 3 0.46 -1.18 -1.00
CA LEU A 3 -0.36 -1.58 -2.14
C LEU A 3 -1.69 -0.82 -2.15
N THR A 4 -2.17 -0.39 -3.33
CA THR A 4 -3.44 0.37 -3.46
C THR A 4 -4.67 -0.42 -3.06
N LYS A 5 -4.57 -1.76 -3.01
CA LYS A 5 -5.66 -2.62 -2.53
C LYS A 5 -6.21 -2.16 -1.19
N PHE A 6 -5.37 -1.63 -0.31
CA PHE A 6 -5.82 -0.82 0.81
C PHE A 6 -4.77 0.25 1.15
N LEU A 7 -4.96 1.42 0.55
CA LEU A 7 -4.10 2.58 0.73
C LEU A 7 -4.97 3.83 0.83
N VAL A 8 -4.75 4.64 1.86
CA VAL A 8 -5.42 5.93 2.05
C VAL A 8 -4.47 7.04 1.61
N LEU A 9 -4.95 7.93 0.76
CA LEU A 9 -4.17 9.01 0.14
C LEU A 9 -4.99 10.30 0.10
N ALA A 10 -4.30 11.44 0.04
CA ALA A 10 -4.94 12.70 -0.31
C ALA A 10 -5.50 12.66 -1.75
N VAL A 11 -6.70 13.18 -1.96
CA VAL A 11 -7.37 13.21 -3.27
C VAL A 11 -6.55 13.93 -4.33
N ASP A 12 -5.78 14.95 -3.94
CA ASP A 12 -4.89 15.67 -4.86
C ASP A 12 -3.80 14.79 -5.48
N LEU A 13 -3.36 13.73 -4.77
CA LEU A 13 -2.42 12.77 -5.32
C LEU A 13 -3.05 11.92 -6.42
N LEU A 14 -4.32 11.52 -6.26
CA LEU A 14 -5.07 10.83 -7.32
C LEU A 14 -5.28 11.74 -8.53
N ARG A 15 -5.59 13.02 -8.30
CA ARG A 15 -5.69 14.01 -9.39
C ARG A 15 -4.35 14.18 -10.10
N LYS A 16 -3.24 14.32 -9.36
CA LYS A 16 -1.90 14.40 -9.93
C LYS A 16 -1.57 13.15 -10.75
N TYR A 17 -1.81 11.96 -10.20
CA TYR A 17 -1.65 10.69 -10.91
C TYR A 17 -2.43 10.67 -12.22
N SER A 18 -3.70 11.09 -12.21
CA SER A 18 -4.61 10.93 -13.35
C SER A 18 -4.39 11.98 -14.44
N CYS A 19 -4.08 13.22 -14.07
CA CYS A 19 -4.16 14.36 -14.98
C CYS A 19 -2.80 14.96 -15.36
N SER A 20 -1.71 14.66 -14.64
CA SER A 20 -0.38 15.20 -14.93
C SER A 20 0.13 14.71 -16.31
N PRO A 21 0.49 15.60 -17.23
CA PRO A 21 1.13 15.22 -18.50
C PRO A 21 2.47 14.52 -18.30
N GLU A 22 3.23 14.90 -17.27
CA GLU A 22 4.55 14.34 -16.94
C GLU A 22 4.49 12.85 -16.61
N LEU A 23 3.34 12.38 -16.12
CA LEU A 23 3.10 10.98 -15.77
C LEU A 23 2.45 10.18 -16.92
N ALA A 24 2.17 10.78 -18.07
CA ALA A 24 1.44 10.11 -19.16
C ALA A 24 2.17 8.87 -19.68
N ALA A 25 3.49 8.95 -19.89
CA ALA A 25 4.27 7.80 -20.34
C ALA A 25 4.30 6.67 -19.30
N ALA A 26 4.38 7.01 -18.01
CA ALA A 26 4.33 6.04 -16.93
C ALA A 26 2.93 5.40 -16.79
N ARG A 27 1.85 6.17 -16.97
CA ARG A 27 0.49 5.60 -17.02
C ARG A 27 0.30 4.64 -18.18
N ALA A 28 0.88 4.92 -19.34
CA ALA A 28 0.81 4.00 -20.48
C ALA A 28 1.47 2.64 -20.19
N VAL A 29 2.49 2.59 -19.34
CA VAL A 29 3.08 1.33 -18.83
C VAL A 29 2.06 0.59 -17.96
N VAL A 30 1.39 1.29 -17.04
CA VAL A 30 0.34 0.71 -16.20
C VAL A 30 -0.78 0.08 -17.05
N ASP A 31 -1.23 0.80 -18.09
CA ASP A 31 -2.26 0.31 -19.00
C ASP A 31 -1.81 -0.93 -19.80
N ARG A 32 -0.56 -0.90 -20.29
CA ARG A 32 0.04 -2.00 -21.07
C ARG A 32 0.23 -3.25 -20.22
N GLU A 33 0.76 -3.10 -19.01
CA GLU A 33 1.02 -4.22 -18.11
C GLU A 33 -0.24 -4.70 -17.37
N ARG A 34 -1.29 -3.88 -17.33
CA ARG A 34 -2.50 -4.08 -16.51
C ARG A 34 -2.13 -4.40 -15.06
N ASN A 35 -1.16 -3.67 -14.54
CA ASN A 35 -0.50 -3.87 -13.25
C ASN A 35 0.28 -2.59 -12.89
N CYS A 36 0.90 -2.56 -11.72
CA CYS A 36 1.85 -1.53 -11.29
C CYS A 36 1.23 -0.14 -11.08
N GLU A 37 -0.09 -0.01 -11.11
CA GLU A 37 -0.81 1.22 -10.79
C GLU A 37 -0.46 1.71 -9.39
N ASP A 38 -0.31 0.78 -8.46
CA ASP A 38 0.05 1.06 -7.08
C ASP A 38 1.52 1.44 -6.92
N ILE A 39 2.41 0.83 -7.71
CA ILE A 39 3.81 1.21 -7.77
C ILE A 39 3.94 2.66 -8.24
N LEU A 40 3.30 3.02 -9.36
CA LEU A 40 3.32 4.38 -9.86
C LEU A 40 2.66 5.35 -8.87
N MET A 41 1.60 4.92 -8.18
CA MET A 41 0.99 5.74 -7.14
C MET A 41 1.93 6.03 -5.97
N ASN A 42 2.74 5.05 -5.55
CA ASN A 42 3.77 5.26 -4.53
C ASN A 42 4.88 6.20 -5.03
N PHE A 43 5.26 6.16 -6.31
CA PHE A 43 6.19 7.14 -6.89
C PHE A 43 5.64 8.57 -6.78
N VAL A 44 4.36 8.78 -7.13
CA VAL A 44 3.71 10.09 -7.06
C VAL A 44 3.62 10.61 -5.64
N ALA A 45 3.24 9.75 -4.69
CA ALA A 45 3.14 10.12 -3.28
C ALA A 45 4.51 10.48 -2.70
N ALA A 46 5.52 9.63 -2.91
CA ALA A 46 6.88 9.86 -2.41
C ALA A 46 7.53 11.10 -3.05
N GLU A 47 7.26 11.38 -4.33
CA GLU A 47 7.72 12.61 -4.98
C GLU A 47 7.08 13.86 -4.37
N ALA A 48 5.79 13.79 -4.03
CA ALA A 48 5.05 14.92 -3.47
C ALA A 48 5.43 15.21 -2.01
N SER A 49 5.70 14.17 -1.20
CA SER A 49 6.03 14.32 0.21
C SER A 49 7.53 14.39 0.50
N GLY A 50 8.37 13.80 -0.35
CA GLY A 50 9.78 13.53 -0.05
C GLY A 50 9.99 12.35 0.91
N GLU A 51 8.92 11.68 1.35
CA GLU A 51 8.91 10.72 2.45
C GLU A 51 8.49 9.31 2.00
N GLY A 52 8.86 8.31 2.80
CA GLY A 52 8.38 6.93 2.63
C GLY A 52 6.92 6.77 3.12
N PRO A 53 6.20 5.74 2.66
CA PRO A 53 4.83 5.51 3.12
C PRO A 53 4.81 5.05 4.57
N VAL A 54 3.71 5.33 5.27
CA VAL A 54 3.47 4.84 6.63
C VAL A 54 2.73 3.51 6.56
N LEU A 55 3.30 2.47 7.20
CA LEU A 55 2.59 1.21 7.39
C LEU A 55 1.73 1.31 8.64
N VAL A 56 0.44 1.03 8.51
CA VAL A 56 -0.49 0.96 9.64
C VAL A 56 -0.82 -0.50 9.87
N GLU A 57 -0.64 -0.98 11.10
CA GLU A 57 -1.17 -2.26 11.53
C GLU A 57 -2.68 -2.19 11.55
N ALA A 58 -3.31 -3.00 10.72
CA ALA A 58 -4.67 -3.39 10.95
C ALA A 58 -4.66 -4.70 11.72
N GLY A 59 -5.62 -4.89 12.64
CA GLY A 59 -5.82 -6.15 13.33
C GLY A 59 -6.16 -7.27 12.36
N SER A 60 -7.44 -7.64 12.22
CA SER A 60 -7.88 -8.64 11.25
C SER A 60 -8.40 -7.97 9.96
N ILE A 61 -7.66 -8.11 8.85
CA ILE A 61 -8.15 -7.75 7.51
C ILE A 61 -8.61 -9.02 6.79
N ARG A 62 -9.82 -8.98 6.23
CA ARG A 62 -10.37 -10.03 5.37
C ARG A 62 -10.41 -9.56 3.92
N ASP A 63 -9.75 -10.31 3.03
CA ASP A 63 -9.80 -10.08 1.58
C ASP A 63 -10.87 -10.95 0.93
N TRP A 64 -12.07 -10.41 0.72
CA TRP A 64 -13.17 -11.15 0.10
C TRP A 64 -12.95 -11.48 -1.38
N GLY A 65 -11.95 -10.86 -2.03
CA GLY A 65 -11.56 -11.20 -3.40
C GLY A 65 -10.58 -12.38 -3.48
N ASP A 66 -10.10 -12.88 -2.34
CA ASP A 66 -9.25 -14.06 -2.27
C ASP A 66 -10.14 -15.33 -2.20
N PRO A 67 -10.06 -16.24 -3.16
CA PRO A 67 -10.91 -17.42 -3.20
C PRO A 67 -10.63 -18.40 -2.05
N ARG A 68 -9.47 -18.29 -1.37
CA ARG A 68 -9.21 -19.03 -0.12
C ARG A 68 -10.12 -18.58 1.02
N ASN A 69 -10.77 -17.43 0.86
CA ASN A 69 -11.66 -16.85 1.84
C ASN A 69 -13.14 -17.15 1.60
N ASP A 70 -13.48 -17.83 0.51
CA ASP A 70 -14.84 -18.25 0.19
C ASP A 70 -15.03 -19.74 0.54
N ALA A 71 -15.99 -20.02 1.42
CA ALA A 71 -16.32 -21.39 1.86
C ALA A 71 -16.94 -22.24 0.75
N ASN A 72 -17.46 -21.61 -0.31
CA ASN A 72 -18.10 -22.25 -1.45
C ASN A 72 -17.19 -22.30 -2.69
N ALA A 73 -16.07 -21.57 -2.69
CA ALA A 73 -15.08 -21.66 -3.75
C ALA A 73 -14.27 -22.94 -3.55
N GLY A 74 -14.23 -23.81 -4.56
CA GLY A 74 -13.40 -25.01 -4.54
C GLY A 74 -11.96 -24.65 -4.13
N ALA A 75 -11.47 -25.25 -3.05
CA ALA A 75 -10.15 -24.98 -2.54
C ALA A 75 -9.08 -25.48 -3.54
N GLY A 76 -8.23 -24.59 -4.04
CA GLY A 76 -7.13 -25.01 -4.90
C GLY A 76 -6.45 -23.90 -5.70
N VAL A 77 -5.30 -24.27 -6.27
CA VAL A 77 -4.45 -23.40 -7.09
C VAL A 77 -5.17 -22.91 -8.36
N GLU A 78 -6.12 -23.69 -8.90
CA GLU A 78 -6.92 -23.32 -10.07
C GLU A 78 -7.89 -22.17 -9.79
N ALA A 79 -8.65 -22.23 -8.70
CA ALA A 79 -9.52 -21.13 -8.28
C ALA A 79 -8.72 -19.84 -8.08
N MET A 80 -7.52 -19.96 -7.49
CA MET A 80 -6.60 -18.84 -7.27
C MET A 80 -6.06 -18.25 -8.58
N ARG A 81 -5.70 -19.08 -9.57
CA ARG A 81 -5.31 -18.62 -10.92
C ARG A 81 -6.46 -17.99 -11.70
N ALA A 82 -7.69 -18.41 -11.44
CA ALA A 82 -8.86 -17.88 -12.11
C ALA A 82 -9.17 -16.43 -11.70
N VAL A 83 -8.87 -16.03 -10.47
CA VAL A 83 -9.26 -14.70 -9.94
C VAL A 83 -8.08 -13.80 -9.52
N GLY A 84 -6.95 -14.37 -9.11
CA GLY A 84 -5.79 -13.62 -8.63
C GLY A 84 -4.89 -13.13 -9.77
N LEU A 85 -4.84 -11.82 -10.01
CA LEU A 85 -3.86 -11.19 -10.91
C LEU A 85 -2.42 -11.60 -10.56
N SER A 86 -2.10 -11.69 -9.27
CA SER A 86 -0.79 -12.15 -8.79
C SER A 86 -0.55 -13.64 -8.95
N SER A 87 -1.60 -14.43 -9.19
CA SER A 87 -1.54 -15.88 -9.39
C SER A 87 -1.50 -16.25 -10.87
N ARG A 88 -1.95 -15.34 -11.75
CA ARG A 88 -1.87 -15.44 -13.21
C ARG A 88 -0.43 -15.14 -13.66
N GLY A 89 0.35 -16.18 -13.91
CA GLY A 89 1.70 -16.08 -14.49
C GLY A 89 2.85 -16.52 -13.58
N GLY A 90 2.58 -17.01 -12.37
CA GLY A 90 3.63 -17.52 -11.48
C GLY A 90 4.69 -16.46 -11.13
N VAL A 91 5.98 -16.82 -11.22
CA VAL A 91 7.14 -15.94 -10.94
C VAL A 91 7.13 -14.67 -11.80
N GLY A 92 6.57 -14.74 -13.03
CA GLY A 92 6.56 -13.62 -13.97
C GLY A 92 5.75 -12.41 -13.51
N HIS A 93 4.79 -12.55 -12.59
CA HIS A 93 4.09 -11.37 -12.06
C HIS A 93 5.00 -10.54 -11.14
N TRP A 94 5.91 -11.16 -10.39
CA TRP A 94 6.87 -10.43 -9.54
C TRP A 94 8.00 -9.79 -10.35
N GLU A 95 8.47 -10.48 -11.38
CA GLU A 95 9.45 -9.92 -12.34
C GLU A 95 8.89 -8.65 -12.99
N LYS A 96 7.65 -8.68 -13.48
CA LYS A 96 6.95 -7.51 -14.03
C LYS A 96 6.89 -6.33 -13.07
N ARG A 97 6.71 -6.57 -11.76
CA ARG A 97 6.69 -5.47 -10.77
C ARG A 97 8.07 -4.82 -10.61
N GLY A 98 9.14 -5.61 -10.66
CA GLY A 98 10.51 -5.08 -10.68
C GLY A 98 10.82 -4.30 -11.96
N GLU A 99 10.35 -4.79 -13.11
CA GLU A 99 10.45 -4.12 -14.41
C GLU A 99 9.73 -2.77 -14.40
N CYS A 100 8.51 -2.70 -13.84
CA CYS A 100 7.78 -1.45 -13.70
C CYS A 100 8.57 -0.40 -12.90
N ILE A 101 9.21 -0.76 -11.79
CA ILE A 101 10.05 0.16 -11.00
C ILE A 101 11.18 0.72 -11.87
N THR A 102 11.82 -0.15 -12.66
CA THR A 102 12.93 0.20 -13.55
C THR A 102 12.48 1.10 -14.69
N GLU A 103 11.33 0.81 -15.30
CA GLU A 103 10.77 1.60 -16.39
C GLU A 103 10.29 2.97 -15.91
N PHE A 104 9.63 3.05 -14.75
CA PHE A 104 9.26 4.34 -14.14
C PHE A 104 10.49 5.17 -13.78
N HIS A 105 11.53 4.55 -13.22
CA HIS A 105 12.79 5.22 -12.96
C HIS A 105 13.39 5.86 -14.23
N ARG A 106 13.41 5.08 -15.32
CA ARG A 106 13.92 5.53 -16.62
C ARG A 106 13.07 6.64 -17.24
N LEU A 107 11.74 6.50 -17.21
CA LEU A 107 10.80 7.45 -17.83
C LEU A 107 10.74 8.78 -17.07
N LEU A 108 10.79 8.73 -15.74
CA LEU A 108 10.68 9.93 -14.90
C LEU A 108 12.04 10.57 -14.60
N GLY A 109 13.14 9.85 -14.89
CA GLY A 109 14.52 10.32 -14.69
C GLY A 109 14.95 10.43 -13.23
N ARG A 110 14.21 9.80 -12.31
CA ARG A 110 14.45 9.89 -10.86
C ARG A 110 13.90 8.69 -10.10
N MET A 111 14.34 8.50 -8.85
CA MET A 111 13.87 7.45 -7.94
C MET A 111 13.34 8.08 -6.65
N PRO A 112 12.03 8.43 -6.61
CA PRO A 112 11.44 9.09 -5.44
C PRO A 112 11.14 8.13 -4.29
N LEU A 113 11.02 6.82 -4.55
CA LEU A 113 10.70 5.85 -3.51
C LEU A 113 11.71 5.93 -2.35
N ARG A 114 11.19 6.10 -1.14
CA ARG A 114 11.97 6.12 0.10
C ARG A 114 11.60 4.92 0.98
N TYR A 115 12.61 4.39 1.66
CA TYR A 115 12.37 3.42 2.72
C TYR A 115 11.66 4.10 3.89
N SER A 116 10.78 3.35 4.53
CA SER A 116 10.16 3.70 5.79
C SER A 116 10.20 2.46 6.66
N TYR A 117 10.67 2.63 7.90
CA TYR A 117 10.81 1.55 8.88
C TYR A 117 9.78 1.66 10.01
N GLY A 118 9.05 2.77 10.06
CA GLY A 118 8.02 3.02 11.06
C GLY A 118 6.74 2.27 10.73
N LYS A 119 6.13 1.71 11.77
CA LYS A 119 4.81 1.09 11.71
C LYS A 119 3.94 1.68 12.82
N VAL A 120 2.77 2.20 12.44
CA VAL A 120 1.75 2.63 13.39
C VAL A 120 1.03 1.38 13.86
N VAL A 121 0.96 1.17 15.17
CA VAL A 121 0.24 0.06 15.78
C VAL A 121 -0.88 0.63 16.63
N GLU A 122 -1.93 -0.15 16.86
CA GLU A 122 -2.93 0.19 17.86
C GLU A 122 -2.23 0.36 19.22
N ALA A 123 -2.64 1.37 19.98
CA ALA A 123 -2.10 1.58 21.32
C ALA A 123 -2.55 0.43 22.23
N ALA A 124 -1.78 -0.65 22.29
CA ALA A 124 -2.01 -1.78 23.19
C ALA A 124 -1.74 -1.46 24.67
N VAL A 125 -1.43 -0.19 24.97
CA VAL A 125 -1.02 0.27 26.30
C VAL A 125 -1.79 1.55 26.59
N ALA A 126 -2.83 1.45 27.41
CA ALA A 126 -3.27 2.57 28.25
C ALA A 126 -2.01 3.26 28.79
N GLU A 127 -1.91 4.58 28.64
CA GLU A 127 -0.70 5.35 28.94
C GLU A 127 0.01 4.78 30.20
N GLN A 128 1.28 4.35 30.07
CA GLN A 128 2.03 3.87 31.25
C GLN A 128 2.32 5.01 32.25
N GLY A 129 1.97 6.25 31.91
CA GLY A 129 2.07 7.41 32.76
C GLY A 129 1.03 7.37 33.89
N LEU A 130 1.53 7.51 35.12
CA LEU A 130 0.68 7.83 36.26
C LEU A 130 0.64 9.36 36.42
N CYS A 131 -0.56 9.93 36.39
CA CYS A 131 -0.84 11.34 36.61
C CYS A 131 -1.42 11.54 38.02
N SER A 132 -1.07 12.65 38.68
CA SER A 132 -1.70 13.04 39.95
C SER A 132 -3.05 13.72 39.67
N LYS A 133 -4.15 13.00 39.86
CA LYS A 133 -5.52 13.54 39.79
C LYS A 133 -6.16 13.44 41.17
N GLY A 134 -6.59 14.57 41.74
CA GLY A 134 -7.18 14.62 43.10
C GLY A 134 -6.25 14.09 44.21
N GLY A 135 -4.93 14.20 44.03
CA GLY A 135 -3.94 13.73 45.00
C GLY A 135 -3.65 12.22 44.95
N ARG A 136 -4.17 11.49 43.95
CA ARG A 136 -3.86 10.07 43.71
C ARG A 136 -3.18 9.91 42.36
N LEU A 137 -2.22 9.00 42.31
CA LEU A 137 -1.61 8.56 41.06
C LEU A 137 -2.56 7.60 40.34
N VAL A 138 -3.10 8.03 39.21
CA VAL A 138 -4.00 7.26 38.34
C VAL A 138 -3.43 7.21 36.94
N ARG A 139 -3.86 6.26 36.10
CA ARG A 139 -3.45 6.30 34.69
C ARG A 139 -3.97 7.59 34.07
N CYS A 140 -3.13 8.23 33.27
CA CYS A 140 -3.43 9.56 32.73
C CYS A 140 -4.69 9.57 31.83
N ASP A 141 -5.01 8.44 31.21
CA ASP A 141 -6.18 8.21 30.35
C ASP A 141 -7.49 7.90 31.08
N GLN A 142 -7.47 7.67 32.40
CA GLN A 142 -8.70 7.53 33.19
C GLN A 142 -9.29 8.90 33.48
N GLU A 143 -10.54 9.15 33.06
CA GLU A 143 -11.30 10.36 33.43
C GLU A 143 -11.50 10.51 34.95
#